data_AF-A0A348P0T4-F1
#
_entry.id   AF-A0A348P0T4-F1
#
_cell.length_a   1.000
_cell.length_b   1.000
_cell.length_c   1.000
_cell.angle_alpha   90.00
_cell.angle_beta   90.00
_cell.angle_gamma   90.00
#
_symmetry.space_group_name_H-M   'P 1'
#
loop_
_entity.id
_entity.type
_entity.pdbx_description
1 polymer ?
#
loop_
_entity_poly.entity_id
_entity_poly.type
_entity_poly.pdbx_seq_one_letter_code
_entity_poly.pdbx_strand_id
1 'polypeptide(L)'
;VHLPQARVGNVLLHPQFHDYEIPYLARSNADPEYQIRLDDIMLSAAGGKMIMRSKKHGKKIIPRLSNAHNYSYNAQPVYQFLCEMQFQDGMHGVGLPMGSITNRYEHIPRIVYKNIILHLAEWKVKKKEIEWFYKVQNDGDLIKAVTEWRIKKDIPKLVLLHEGDNTLFINLENLFSIKILLDAVKGKDFTVCEFLFDEKNAIVTSDEGSFLNEFIILYYRNET
;
A
#
# COMPACT_ATOMS: atom_id res chain seq x y z
N VAL A 1 -10.90 18.47 6.00
CA VAL A 1 -9.52 18.78 6.43
C VAL A 1 -9.35 18.35 7.88
N HIS A 2 -8.31 17.58 8.18
CA HIS A 2 -8.00 17.14 9.54
C HIS A 2 -6.50 17.15 9.77
N LEU A 3 -6.08 17.53 10.98
CA LEU A 3 -4.70 17.44 11.43
C LEU A 3 -4.65 16.30 12.48
N PRO A 4 -4.16 15.10 12.10
CA PRO A 4 -3.80 14.04 13.04
C PRO A 4 -2.62 14.48 13.91
N GLN A 5 -2.22 13.66 14.87
CA GLN A 5 -1.02 13.90 15.69
C GLN A 5 0.22 14.24 14.84
N ALA A 6 1.14 15.02 15.42
CA ALA A 6 2.19 15.84 14.77
C ALA A 6 3.09 15.17 13.70
N ARG A 7 3.07 13.84 13.55
CA ARG A 7 3.98 13.10 12.66
C ARG A 7 3.47 12.93 11.22
N VAL A 8 2.25 13.36 10.90
CA VAL A 8 1.60 13.11 9.60
C VAL A 8 1.53 14.36 8.70
N GLY A 9 2.08 15.50 9.12
CA GLY A 9 1.97 16.80 8.44
C GLY A 9 2.30 16.78 6.94
N ASN A 10 3.34 16.05 6.53
CA ASN A 10 3.81 16.02 5.14
C ASN A 10 2.87 15.30 4.17
N VAL A 11 1.97 14.43 4.65
CA VAL A 11 1.01 13.69 3.82
C VAL A 11 -0.33 14.45 3.69
N LEU A 12 -0.53 15.48 4.52
CA LEU A 12 -1.81 16.19 4.65
C LEU A 12 -1.84 17.51 3.88
N LEU A 13 -0.68 18.02 3.47
CA LEU A 13 -0.58 19.23 2.68
C LEU A 13 -1.09 18.97 1.27
N HIS A 14 -2.18 19.64 0.91
CA HIS A 14 -2.73 19.61 -0.43
C HIS A 14 -3.38 20.96 -0.75
N PRO A 15 -3.46 21.35 -2.05
CA PRO A 15 -4.26 22.51 -2.45
C PRO A 15 -5.75 22.23 -2.24
N GLN A 16 -6.57 23.28 -2.23
CA GLN A 16 -8.01 23.13 -2.18
C GLN A 16 -8.52 22.58 -3.53
N PHE A 17 -9.16 21.40 -3.51
CA PHE A 17 -9.72 20.75 -4.71
C PHE A 17 -11.24 20.88 -4.83
N HIS A 18 -11.92 21.25 -3.74
CA HIS A 18 -13.36 21.35 -3.67
C HIS A 18 -13.77 22.70 -3.10
N ASP A 19 -14.90 23.21 -3.57
CA ASP A 19 -15.44 24.49 -3.10
C ASP A 19 -15.71 24.48 -1.59
N TYR A 20 -16.20 23.35 -1.07
CA TYR A 20 -16.55 23.18 0.34
C TYR A 20 -15.57 22.30 1.10
N GLU A 21 -15.29 22.66 2.35
CA GLU A 21 -14.45 21.89 3.26
C GLU A 21 -15.17 21.58 4.58
N ILE A 22 -14.93 20.40 5.14
CA ILE A 22 -15.34 20.04 6.50
C ILE A 22 -14.10 20.17 7.40
N PRO A 23 -13.92 21.29 8.12
CA PRO A 23 -12.82 21.42 9.07
C PRO A 23 -13.06 20.57 10.31
N TYR A 24 -12.11 19.70 10.65
CA TYR A 24 -12.15 18.89 11.86
C TYR A 24 -10.81 18.90 12.57
N LEU A 25 -10.75 19.57 13.73
CA LEU A 25 -9.51 19.78 14.50
C LEU A 25 -8.36 20.35 13.64
N ALA A 26 -8.69 21.13 12.61
CA ALA A 26 -7.77 21.75 11.67
C ALA A 26 -8.34 23.08 11.18
N ARG A 27 -7.48 23.93 10.61
CA ARG A 27 -7.90 25.12 9.88
C ARG A 27 -8.19 24.77 8.43
N SER A 28 -9.32 25.25 7.93
CA SER A 28 -9.68 25.20 6.52
C SER A 28 -9.11 26.42 5.80
N ASN A 29 -8.77 26.26 4.51
CA ASN A 29 -8.36 27.37 3.65
C ASN A 29 -9.54 28.00 2.90
N ALA A 30 -10.71 27.38 2.94
CA ALA A 30 -11.92 27.89 2.31
C ALA A 30 -12.51 29.07 3.12
N ASP A 31 -13.21 29.99 2.46
CA ASP A 31 -13.93 31.06 3.16
C ASP A 31 -14.99 30.48 4.12
N PRO A 32 -15.33 31.17 5.22
CA PRO A 32 -16.30 30.68 6.21
C PRO A 32 -17.67 30.31 5.61
N GLU A 33 -18.04 30.89 4.47
CA GLU A 33 -19.27 30.55 3.77
C GLU A 33 -19.27 29.12 3.22
N TYR A 34 -18.11 28.60 2.83
CA TYR A 34 -17.91 27.28 2.25
C TYR A 34 -17.40 26.23 3.26
N GLN A 35 -17.30 26.58 4.54
CA GLN A 35 -16.95 25.65 5.60
C GLN A 35 -18.20 24.97 6.18
N ILE A 36 -18.27 23.65 6.06
CA ILE A 36 -19.33 22.82 6.65
C ILE A 36 -18.84 22.33 8.02
N ARG A 37 -19.24 23.03 9.08
CA ARG A 37 -18.90 22.63 10.45
C ARG A 37 -19.62 21.35 10.86
N LEU A 38 -19.06 20.59 11.80
CA LEU A 38 -19.69 19.35 12.27
C LEU A 38 -21.10 19.56 12.82
N ASP A 39 -21.34 20.66 13.53
CA ASP A 39 -22.65 21.00 14.07
C ASP A 39 -23.68 21.35 12.99
N ASP A 40 -23.26 21.60 11.74
CA ASP A 40 -24.13 21.82 10.59
C ASP A 40 -24.56 20.51 9.90
N ILE A 41 -23.87 19.40 10.16
CA ILE A 41 -24.12 18.11 9.51
C ILE A 41 -25.30 17.40 10.19
N MET A 42 -26.33 17.11 9.40
CA MET A 42 -27.47 16.27 9.78
C MET A 42 -27.33 14.90 9.15
N LEU A 43 -27.63 13.87 9.93
CA LEU A 43 -27.69 12.49 9.47
C LEU A 43 -29.14 12.02 9.40
N SER A 44 -29.48 11.32 8.33
CA SER A 44 -30.72 10.53 8.25
C SER A 44 -30.43 9.18 7.59
N ALA A 45 -31.32 8.21 7.82
CA ALA A 45 -31.26 6.91 7.17
C ALA A 45 -32.50 6.73 6.30
N ALA A 46 -32.31 6.40 5.02
CA ALA A 46 -33.40 6.14 4.09
C ALA A 46 -32.99 5.06 3.08
N GLY A 47 -33.86 4.08 2.85
CA GLY A 47 -33.59 3.00 1.88
C GLY A 47 -32.33 2.18 2.18
N GLY A 48 -32.00 1.98 3.46
CA GLY A 48 -30.78 1.27 3.87
C GLY A 48 -29.48 2.05 3.70
N LYS A 49 -29.55 3.35 3.37
CA LYS A 49 -28.39 4.22 3.20
C LYS A 49 -28.39 5.36 4.22
N MET A 50 -27.19 5.74 4.66
CA MET A 50 -26.97 6.95 5.42
C MET A 50 -26.90 8.16 4.49
N ILE A 51 -27.57 9.24 4.86
CA ILE A 51 -27.58 10.50 4.11
C ILE A 51 -27.04 11.58 5.04
N MET A 52 -25.98 12.24 4.60
CA MET A 52 -25.45 13.44 5.25
C MET A 52 -25.97 14.68 4.53
N ARG A 53 -26.45 15.67 5.27
CA ARG A 53 -26.96 16.93 4.71
C ARG A 53 -26.50 18.12 5.55
N SER A 54 -26.14 19.23 4.90
CA SER A 54 -25.88 20.50 5.58
C SER A 54 -27.22 21.16 5.98
N LYS A 55 -27.36 21.63 7.23
CA LYS A 55 -28.54 22.42 7.64
C LYS A 55 -28.55 23.76 6.90
N LYS A 56 -27.42 24.45 6.88
CA LYS A 56 -27.24 25.76 6.25
C LYS A 56 -27.56 25.74 4.76
N HIS A 57 -27.06 24.75 4.03
CA HIS A 57 -27.18 24.71 2.57
C HIS A 57 -28.34 23.85 2.06
N GLY A 58 -28.92 22.99 2.90
CA GLY A 58 -30.00 22.07 2.50
C GLY A 58 -29.58 21.00 1.48
N LYS A 59 -28.28 20.83 1.24
CA LYS A 59 -27.71 19.93 0.21
C LYS A 59 -27.07 18.67 0.83
N LYS A 60 -27.14 17.56 0.08
CA LYS A 60 -26.43 16.30 0.43
C LYS A 60 -24.92 16.57 0.46
N ILE A 61 -24.25 16.02 1.47
CA ILE A 61 -22.79 16.08 1.63
C ILE A 61 -22.22 14.74 1.16
N ILE A 62 -21.25 14.79 0.24
CA ILE A 62 -20.44 13.64 -0.17
C ILE A 62 -19.00 13.96 0.21
N PRO A 63 -18.49 13.44 1.33
CA PRO A 63 -17.15 13.74 1.78
C PRO A 63 -16.14 13.08 0.86
N ARG A 64 -14.99 13.73 0.66
CA ARG A 64 -13.86 13.20 -0.11
C ARG A 64 -12.59 13.42 0.70
N LEU A 65 -11.80 12.37 0.83
CA LEU A 65 -10.43 12.50 1.34
C LEU A 65 -9.49 12.70 0.16
N SER A 66 -8.92 13.89 0.03
CA SER A 66 -8.09 14.29 -1.11
C SER A 66 -6.58 14.14 -0.84
N ASN A 67 -6.20 13.21 0.04
CA ASN A 67 -4.82 12.90 0.37
C ASN A 67 -4.65 11.41 0.70
N ALA A 68 -3.40 10.96 0.79
CA ALA A 68 -3.06 9.54 1.04
C ALA A 68 -3.06 9.16 2.53
N HIS A 69 -3.79 9.89 3.38
CA HIS A 69 -3.82 9.59 4.81
C HIS A 69 -4.56 8.28 5.09
N ASN A 70 -3.88 7.36 5.79
CA ASN A 70 -4.49 6.12 6.26
C ASN A 70 -5.41 6.38 7.47
N TYR A 71 -6.63 6.86 7.19
CA TYR A 71 -7.64 7.17 8.20
C TYR A 71 -8.21 5.94 8.93
N SER A 72 -7.85 4.72 8.54
CA SER A 72 -8.28 3.50 9.23
C SER A 72 -7.41 3.17 10.46
N TYR A 73 -6.24 3.79 10.57
CA TYR A 73 -5.28 3.53 11.63
C TYR A 73 -5.28 4.65 12.68
N ASN A 74 -5.78 4.38 13.90
CA ASN A 74 -5.79 5.30 15.04
C ASN A 74 -6.45 6.68 14.77
N ALA A 75 -7.41 6.74 13.85
CA ALA A 75 -8.18 7.95 13.60
C ALA A 75 -9.25 8.21 14.67
N GLN A 76 -9.64 9.47 14.84
CA GLN A 76 -10.79 9.83 15.66
C GLN A 76 -12.08 9.31 15.00
N PRO A 77 -13.06 8.75 15.76
CA PRO A 77 -14.25 8.12 15.19
C PRO A 77 -15.05 9.02 14.23
N VAL A 78 -15.15 10.32 14.54
CA VAL A 78 -15.86 11.27 13.67
C VAL A 78 -15.15 11.45 12.33
N TYR A 79 -13.83 11.55 12.33
CA TYR A 79 -13.04 11.69 11.11
C TYR A 79 -13.07 10.39 10.28
N GLN A 80 -12.94 9.24 10.94
CA GLN A 80 -13.07 7.94 10.29
C GLN A 80 -14.44 7.79 9.63
N PHE A 81 -15.52 8.10 10.35
CA PHE A 81 -16.89 8.06 9.81
C PHE A 81 -17.04 8.93 8.56
N LEU A 82 -16.55 10.19 8.60
CA LEU A 82 -16.60 11.08 7.45
C LEU A 82 -15.80 10.52 6.26
N CYS A 83 -14.65 9.89 6.51
CA CYS A 83 -13.85 9.27 5.46
C CYS A 83 -14.54 8.00 4.90
N GLU A 84 -15.18 7.19 5.72
CA GLU A 84 -15.89 5.97 5.27
C GLU A 84 -17.10 6.31 4.40
N MET A 85 -17.81 7.40 4.71
CA MET A 85 -18.97 7.88 3.94
C MET A 85 -18.67 8.14 2.45
N GLN A 86 -17.41 8.34 2.07
CA GLN A 86 -17.04 8.55 0.66
C GLN A 86 -17.24 7.31 -0.21
N PHE A 87 -17.31 6.11 0.40
CA PHE A 87 -17.39 4.83 -0.30
C PHE A 87 -18.80 4.23 -0.33
N GLN A 88 -19.79 4.80 0.36
CA GLN A 88 -21.14 4.23 0.42
C GLN A 88 -21.79 4.02 -0.96
N ASP A 89 -21.50 4.92 -1.91
CA ASP A 89 -22.10 4.92 -3.24
C ASP A 89 -21.10 4.49 -4.35
N GLY A 90 -19.94 3.89 -4.00
CA GLY A 90 -18.87 3.59 -4.98
C GLY A 90 -17.96 2.42 -4.62
N MET A 91 -17.03 2.09 -5.54
CA MET A 91 -16.00 1.08 -5.29
C MET A 91 -14.84 1.68 -4.47
N HIS A 92 -14.31 0.89 -3.55
CA HIS A 92 -13.13 1.23 -2.73
C HIS A 92 -11.80 1.25 -3.52
N GLY A 93 -11.80 0.65 -4.71
CA GLY A 93 -10.62 0.52 -5.57
C GLY A 93 -10.78 -0.67 -6.51
N VAL A 94 -9.80 -0.83 -7.40
CA VAL A 94 -9.67 -2.00 -8.26
C VAL A 94 -8.49 -2.82 -7.73
N GLY A 95 -8.72 -4.10 -7.45
CA GLY A 95 -7.68 -4.99 -6.94
C GLY A 95 -8.11 -6.45 -6.99
N LEU A 96 -7.16 -7.35 -6.80
CA LEU A 96 -7.41 -8.78 -6.70
C LEU A 96 -7.43 -9.18 -5.22
N PRO A 97 -8.61 -9.40 -4.61
CA PRO A 97 -8.69 -9.84 -3.23
C PRO A 97 -8.20 -11.29 -3.12
N MET A 98 -6.97 -11.47 -2.64
CA MET A 98 -6.36 -12.79 -2.49
C MET A 98 -6.97 -13.62 -1.35
N GLY A 99 -7.61 -12.96 -0.38
CA GLY A 99 -8.31 -13.59 0.73
C GLY A 99 -7.46 -14.64 1.45
N SER A 100 -8.03 -15.81 1.69
CA SER A 100 -7.36 -16.89 2.42
C SER A 100 -6.24 -17.61 1.64
N ILE A 101 -6.09 -17.37 0.33
CA ILE A 101 -5.09 -18.06 -0.53
C ILE A 101 -3.70 -17.75 -0.01
N THR A 102 -3.40 -16.45 0.11
CA THR A 102 -2.82 -15.85 1.31
C THR A 102 -2.10 -16.83 2.23
N ASN A 103 -2.85 -17.32 3.21
CA ASN A 103 -2.33 -18.06 4.36
C ASN A 103 -2.25 -19.56 4.15
N ARG A 104 -2.72 -20.08 3.01
CA ARG A 104 -2.81 -21.52 2.74
C ARG A 104 -1.61 -22.08 1.97
N TYR A 105 -0.98 -21.26 1.13
CA TYR A 105 0.08 -21.71 0.22
C TYR A 105 1.42 -21.08 0.58
N GLU A 106 2.49 -21.89 0.51
CA GLU A 106 3.86 -21.41 0.66
C GLU A 106 4.39 -20.72 -0.59
N HIS A 107 3.80 -21.01 -1.75
CA HIS A 107 4.13 -20.36 -3.02
C HIS A 107 2.83 -19.99 -3.73
N ILE A 108 2.72 -18.73 -4.13
CA ILE A 108 1.64 -18.20 -4.95
C ILE A 108 2.28 -17.80 -6.29
N PRO A 109 1.90 -18.43 -7.41
CA PRO A 109 2.44 -18.06 -8.70
C PRO A 109 1.98 -16.66 -9.10
N ARG A 110 2.72 -16.02 -10.02
CA ARG A 110 2.31 -14.76 -10.62
C ARG A 110 0.90 -14.88 -11.22
N ILE A 111 0.02 -13.96 -10.85
CA ILE A 111 -1.34 -13.89 -11.40
C ILE A 111 -1.37 -12.79 -12.46
N VAL A 112 -1.69 -13.18 -13.68
CA VAL A 112 -1.68 -12.30 -14.85
C VAL A 112 -3.04 -12.31 -15.52
N TYR A 113 -3.54 -11.13 -15.88
CA TYR A 113 -4.68 -10.97 -16.78
C TYR A 113 -4.23 -10.21 -18.02
N LYS A 114 -4.23 -10.89 -19.17
CA LYS A 114 -3.64 -10.39 -20.44
C LYS A 114 -2.18 -9.97 -20.22
N ASN A 115 -1.87 -8.69 -20.35
CA ASN A 115 -0.56 -8.07 -20.16
C ASN A 115 -0.42 -7.37 -18.80
N ILE A 116 -1.36 -7.56 -17.88
CA ILE A 116 -1.38 -6.92 -16.56
C ILE A 116 -1.05 -7.96 -15.51
N ILE A 117 0.02 -7.73 -14.75
CA ILE A 117 0.35 -8.52 -13.57
C ILE A 117 -0.50 -8.00 -12.42
N LEU A 118 -1.42 -8.84 -11.94
CA LEU A 118 -2.33 -8.51 -10.84
C LEU A 118 -1.73 -8.86 -9.47
N HIS A 119 -0.82 -9.84 -9.45
CA HIS A 119 -0.12 -10.29 -8.25
C HIS A 119 1.24 -10.85 -8.65
N LEU A 120 2.31 -10.40 -8.00
CA LEU A 120 3.65 -10.96 -8.17
C LEU A 120 3.70 -12.41 -7.66
N ALA A 121 4.60 -13.22 -8.18
CA ALA A 121 4.89 -14.49 -7.54
C ALA A 121 5.43 -14.24 -6.12
N GLU A 122 4.93 -14.98 -5.13
CA GLU A 122 5.29 -14.84 -3.72
C GLU A 122 5.67 -16.18 -3.10
N TRP A 123 6.70 -16.16 -2.26
CA TRP A 123 7.16 -17.30 -1.48
C TRP A 123 7.13 -16.95 0.01
N LYS A 124 6.34 -17.70 0.77
CA LYS A 124 6.34 -17.68 2.23
C LYS A 124 7.40 -18.64 2.74
N VAL A 125 8.37 -18.09 3.46
CA VAL A 125 9.49 -18.82 4.01
C VAL A 125 9.31 -18.92 5.52
N LYS A 126 9.23 -20.15 6.01
CA LYS A 126 9.16 -20.40 7.45
C LYS A 126 10.54 -20.30 8.07
N LYS A 127 10.61 -19.78 9.29
CA LYS A 127 11.83 -19.67 10.10
C LYS A 127 12.66 -20.96 10.07
N LYS A 128 12.01 -22.11 10.27
CA LYS A 128 12.67 -23.43 10.35
C LYS A 128 13.48 -23.78 9.10
N GLU A 129 13.12 -23.22 7.95
CA GLU A 129 13.80 -23.47 6.68
C GLU A 129 15.14 -22.76 6.59
N ILE A 130 15.28 -21.63 7.28
CA ILE A 130 16.47 -20.76 7.23
C ILE A 130 17.28 -20.77 8.52
N GLU A 131 16.80 -21.42 9.59
CA GLU A 131 17.46 -21.45 10.90
C GLU A 131 18.92 -21.93 10.84
N TRP A 132 19.21 -22.85 9.92
CA TRP A 132 20.55 -23.41 9.79
C TRP A 132 21.54 -22.45 9.12
N PHE A 133 21.08 -21.50 8.29
CA PHE A 133 21.95 -20.50 7.67
C PHE A 133 22.67 -19.63 8.71
N TYR A 134 22.01 -19.34 9.84
CA TYR A 134 22.61 -18.59 10.95
C TYR A 134 23.77 -19.31 11.64
N LYS A 135 23.93 -20.61 11.42
CA LYS A 135 25.00 -21.42 12.03
C LYS A 135 26.21 -21.57 11.10
N VAL A 136 26.07 -21.24 9.82
CA VAL A 136 27.14 -21.35 8.82
C VAL A 136 28.17 -20.25 9.06
N GLN A 137 29.40 -20.64 9.44
CA GLN A 137 30.48 -19.70 9.76
C GLN A 137 31.26 -19.25 8.52
N ASN A 138 31.29 -20.08 7.47
CA ASN A 138 32.03 -19.80 6.25
C ASN A 138 31.13 -19.12 5.21
N ASP A 139 31.60 -18.00 4.67
CA ASP A 139 30.83 -17.20 3.71
C ASP A 139 30.56 -17.92 2.37
N GLY A 140 31.51 -18.72 1.88
CA GLY A 140 31.34 -19.49 0.65
C GLY A 140 30.32 -20.62 0.82
N ASP A 141 30.37 -21.32 1.95
CA ASP A 141 29.38 -22.34 2.29
C ASP A 141 27.98 -21.74 2.44
N LEU A 142 27.86 -20.53 3.00
CA LEU A 142 26.57 -19.83 3.14
C LEU A 142 25.95 -19.48 1.77
N ILE A 143 26.76 -18.96 0.84
CA ILE A 143 26.26 -18.65 -0.51
C ILE A 143 25.79 -19.93 -1.22
N LYS A 144 26.58 -21.00 -1.15
CA LYS A 144 26.23 -22.29 -1.74
C LYS A 144 24.94 -22.85 -1.16
N ALA A 145 24.84 -22.85 0.17
CA ALA A 145 23.67 -23.23 0.94
C ALA A 145 22.39 -22.49 0.51
N VAL A 146 22.45 -21.16 0.44
CA VAL A 146 21.32 -20.32 0.01
C VAL A 146 20.97 -20.56 -1.46
N THR A 147 21.99 -20.75 -2.32
CA THR A 147 21.81 -21.04 -3.74
C THR A 147 21.06 -22.36 -3.95
N GLU A 148 21.48 -23.43 -3.27
CA GLU A 148 20.82 -24.74 -3.32
C GLU A 148 19.39 -24.67 -2.80
N TRP A 149 19.17 -23.95 -1.68
CA TRP A 149 17.84 -23.73 -1.12
C TRP A 149 16.91 -22.99 -2.07
N ARG A 150 17.35 -21.87 -2.67
CA ARG A 150 16.50 -21.09 -3.59
C ARG A 150 16.13 -21.91 -4.83
N ILE A 151 17.07 -22.70 -5.38
CA ILE A 151 16.82 -23.54 -6.55
C ILE A 151 15.79 -24.61 -6.22
N LYS A 152 15.90 -25.26 -5.05
CA LYS A 152 14.95 -26.28 -4.59
C LYS A 152 13.52 -25.73 -4.44
N LYS A 153 13.40 -24.46 -4.04
CA LYS A 153 12.11 -23.78 -3.82
C LYS A 153 11.61 -23.01 -5.05
N ASP A 154 12.35 -23.06 -6.16
CA ASP A 154 12.06 -22.30 -7.37
C ASP A 154 11.97 -20.78 -7.11
N ILE A 155 12.83 -20.29 -6.21
CA ILE A 155 12.93 -18.87 -5.88
C ILE A 155 13.95 -18.20 -6.83
N PRO A 156 13.57 -17.11 -7.53
CA PRO A 156 14.47 -16.36 -8.38
C PRO A 156 15.69 -15.84 -7.64
N LYS A 157 16.77 -15.54 -8.37
CA LYS A 157 17.98 -14.93 -7.80
C LYS A 157 17.70 -13.57 -7.14
N LEU A 158 16.85 -12.76 -7.77
CA LEU A 158 16.52 -11.41 -7.33
C LEU A 158 15.09 -11.40 -6.79
N VAL A 159 14.93 -10.95 -5.55
CA VAL A 159 13.64 -10.92 -4.86
C VAL A 159 13.50 -9.63 -4.05
N LEU A 160 12.26 -9.32 -3.69
CA LEU A 160 11.94 -8.25 -2.75
C LEU A 160 11.41 -8.87 -1.46
N LEU A 161 11.99 -8.48 -0.32
CA LEU A 161 11.41 -8.74 1.01
C LEU A 161 10.40 -7.63 1.32
N HIS A 162 9.15 -8.00 1.61
CA HIS A 162 8.12 -7.06 2.03
C HIS A 162 8.03 -7.00 3.57
N GLU A 163 8.10 -5.79 4.12
CA GLU A 163 7.84 -5.51 5.53
C GLU A 163 6.92 -4.29 5.67
N GLY A 164 5.61 -4.53 5.74
CA GLY A 164 4.61 -3.48 5.67
C GLY A 164 4.65 -2.77 4.31
N ASP A 165 4.74 -1.44 4.34
CA ASP A 165 4.85 -0.59 3.14
C ASP A 165 6.28 -0.52 2.57
N ASN A 166 7.27 -1.09 3.28
CA ASN A 166 8.65 -1.07 2.83
C ASN A 166 9.01 -2.34 2.05
N THR A 167 9.85 -2.15 1.04
CA THR A 167 10.44 -3.25 0.27
C THR A 167 11.96 -3.19 0.36
N LEU A 168 12.58 -4.35 0.44
CA LEU A 168 14.03 -4.50 0.46
C LEU A 168 14.49 -5.43 -0.66
N PHE A 169 15.30 -4.90 -1.57
CA PHE A 169 15.88 -5.68 -2.66
C PHE A 169 16.98 -6.62 -2.17
N ILE A 170 16.84 -7.90 -2.51
CA ILE A 170 17.77 -8.95 -2.12
C ILE A 170 18.25 -9.70 -3.37
N ASN A 171 19.58 -9.73 -3.54
CA ASN A 171 20.24 -10.63 -4.47
C ASN A 171 20.72 -11.88 -3.70
N LEU A 172 20.06 -13.02 -3.90
CA LEU A 172 20.34 -14.30 -3.22
C LEU A 172 21.62 -14.99 -3.69
N GLU A 173 22.42 -14.36 -4.56
CA GLU A 173 23.79 -14.79 -4.90
C GLU A 173 24.86 -13.81 -4.42
N ASN A 174 24.46 -12.70 -3.78
CA ASN A 174 25.39 -11.75 -3.18
C ASN A 174 25.46 -11.96 -1.66
N LEU A 175 26.66 -12.20 -1.14
CA LEU A 175 26.89 -12.45 0.28
C LEU A 175 26.33 -11.36 1.20
N PHE A 176 26.54 -10.09 0.86
CA PHE A 176 26.09 -8.97 1.69
C PHE A 176 24.57 -8.88 1.69
N SER A 177 23.93 -9.03 0.52
CA SER A 177 22.46 -9.09 0.44
C SER A 177 21.88 -10.26 1.23
N ILE A 178 22.51 -11.44 1.20
CA ILE A 178 22.09 -12.60 2.00
C ILE A 178 22.19 -12.27 3.50
N LYS A 179 23.31 -11.70 3.96
CA LYS A 179 23.48 -11.30 5.37
C LYS A 179 22.46 -10.26 5.80
N ILE A 180 22.17 -9.29 4.93
CA ILE A 180 21.12 -8.27 5.14
C ILE A 180 19.74 -8.93 5.26
N LEU A 181 19.39 -9.87 4.39
CA LEU A 181 18.13 -10.62 4.49
C LEU A 181 18.03 -11.33 5.85
N LEU A 182 19.06 -12.06 6.24
CA LEU A 182 19.07 -12.83 7.49
C LEU A 182 18.96 -11.92 8.72
N ASP A 183 19.61 -10.76 8.71
CA ASP A 183 19.51 -9.76 9.77
C ASP A 183 18.15 -9.05 9.78
N ALA A 184 17.56 -8.77 8.62
CA ALA A 184 16.24 -8.14 8.52
C ALA A 184 15.14 -9.06 9.10
N VAL A 185 15.14 -10.34 8.71
CA VAL A 185 14.09 -11.28 9.14
C VAL A 185 14.27 -11.78 10.57
N LYS A 186 15.48 -11.71 11.15
CA LYS A 186 15.81 -12.12 12.54
C LYS A 186 15.23 -13.48 12.95
N GLY A 187 15.23 -14.44 12.02
CA GLY A 187 14.65 -15.76 12.23
C GLY A 187 13.14 -15.72 12.50
N LYS A 188 12.40 -14.83 11.84
CA LYS A 188 10.93 -14.88 11.78
C LYS A 188 10.49 -15.48 10.45
N ASP A 189 9.23 -15.86 10.37
CA ASP A 189 8.60 -16.17 9.09
C ASP A 189 8.53 -14.89 8.26
N PHE A 190 8.76 -14.99 6.95
CA PHE A 190 8.77 -13.84 6.05
C PHE A 190 8.23 -14.22 4.66
N THR A 191 7.88 -13.21 3.87
CA THR A 191 7.45 -13.37 2.49
C THR A 191 8.39 -12.60 1.59
N VAL A 192 8.86 -13.26 0.53
CA VAL A 192 9.55 -12.59 -0.58
C VAL A 192 8.69 -12.68 -1.83
N CYS A 193 8.77 -11.67 -2.68
CA CYS A 193 8.17 -11.69 -4.01
C CYS A 193 9.24 -11.55 -5.09
N GLU A 194 8.89 -11.90 -6.32
CA GLU A 194 9.80 -11.79 -7.45
C GLU A 194 10.14 -10.32 -7.77
N PHE A 195 11.37 -10.09 -8.21
CA PHE A 195 11.79 -8.79 -8.73
C PHE A 195 11.72 -8.79 -10.25
N LEU A 196 10.96 -7.85 -10.82
CA LEU A 196 10.65 -7.83 -12.26
C LEU A 196 11.52 -6.90 -13.12
N PHE A 197 12.25 -5.98 -12.50
CA PHE A 197 12.98 -4.97 -13.27
C PHE A 197 14.13 -5.60 -14.05
N ASP A 198 14.20 -5.25 -15.33
CA ASP A 198 15.26 -5.62 -16.26
C ASP A 198 15.71 -4.35 -16.99
N GLU A 199 16.98 -3.99 -16.81
CA GLU A 199 17.59 -2.81 -17.43
C GLU A 199 17.44 -2.82 -18.96
N LYS A 200 17.40 -4.01 -19.59
CA LYS A 200 17.24 -4.13 -21.05
C LYS A 200 15.88 -3.66 -21.56
N ASN A 201 14.87 -3.64 -20.68
CA ASN A 201 13.49 -3.26 -21.00
C ASN A 201 13.05 -2.03 -20.19
N ALA A 202 13.98 -1.31 -19.57
CA ALA A 202 13.66 -0.12 -18.78
C ALA A 202 13.10 0.99 -19.66
N ILE A 203 12.04 1.63 -19.17
CA ILE A 203 11.34 2.71 -19.89
C ILE A 203 11.94 4.08 -19.55
N VAL A 204 12.43 4.23 -18.31
CA VAL A 204 13.01 5.48 -17.82
C VAL A 204 14.53 5.35 -17.82
N THR A 205 15.19 6.11 -18.70
CA THR A 205 16.64 6.08 -18.90
C THR A 205 17.22 7.49 -18.99
N SER A 206 18.48 7.66 -18.63
CA SER A 206 19.29 8.87 -18.85
C SER A 206 20.73 8.49 -19.21
N ASP A 207 21.59 9.49 -19.38
CA ASP A 207 23.04 9.29 -19.58
C ASP A 207 23.72 8.54 -18.40
N GLU A 208 23.08 8.49 -17.23
CA GLU A 208 23.56 7.78 -16.04
C GLU A 208 23.08 6.33 -15.96
N GLY A 209 22.16 5.90 -16.83
CA GLY A 209 21.66 4.53 -16.90
C GLY A 209 20.13 4.41 -16.86
N SER A 210 19.65 3.27 -16.37
CA SER A 210 18.22 2.94 -16.29
C SER A 210 17.71 3.08 -14.86
N PHE A 211 16.44 3.48 -14.71
CA PHE A 211 15.86 3.77 -13.41
C PHE A 211 14.62 2.91 -13.16
N LEU A 212 14.46 2.45 -11.91
CA LEU A 212 13.18 1.96 -11.41
C LEU A 212 12.17 3.11 -11.43
N ASN A 213 10.96 2.83 -11.89
CA ASN A 213 9.93 3.84 -12.03
C ASN A 213 8.55 3.29 -11.65
N GLU A 214 7.68 4.19 -11.22
CA GLU A 214 6.26 3.92 -10.97
C GLU A 214 5.43 4.96 -11.74
N PHE A 215 4.34 4.51 -12.36
CA PHE A 215 3.38 5.38 -13.03
C PHE A 215 2.04 5.31 -12.32
N ILE A 216 1.54 6.46 -11.88
CA ILE A 216 0.20 6.57 -11.31
C ILE A 216 -0.77 6.94 -12.44
N ILE A 217 -1.66 6.01 -12.77
CA ILE A 217 -2.68 6.20 -13.82
C ILE A 217 -4.04 6.39 -13.14
N LEU A 218 -4.68 7.52 -13.42
CA LEU A 218 -6.01 7.84 -12.91
C LEU A 218 -7.07 7.35 -13.89
N TYR A 219 -8.00 6.54 -13.40
CA TYR A 219 -9.19 6.12 -14.15
C TYR A 219 -10.40 6.89 -13.63
N TYR A 220 -11.26 7.33 -14.53
CA TYR A 220 -12.56 7.90 -14.19
C TYR A 220 -13.64 7.11 -14.90
N ARG A 221 -14.80 6.99 -14.26
CA ARG A 221 -15.98 6.38 -14.89
C ARG A 221 -16.57 7.39 -15.85
N ASN A 222 -16.64 7.04 -17.13
CA ASN A 222 -17.47 7.80 -18.07
C ASN A 222 -18.93 7.66 -17.62
N GLU A 223 -19.60 8.79 -17.39
CA GLU A 223 -21.05 8.81 -17.22
C GLU A 223 -21.66 8.28 -18.52
N THR A 224 -22.33 7.14 -18.41
CA THR A 224 -23.17 6.53 -19.45
C THR A 224 -24.55 6.33 -18.87
#